data_AF-A0AA39I071-F1
#
_entry.id   AF-A0AA39I071-F1
#
_cell.length_a   1.000
_cell.length_b   1.000
_cell.length_c   1.000
_cell.angle_alpha   90.00
_cell.angle_beta   90.00
_cell.angle_gamma   90.00
#
_symmetry.space_group_name_H-M   'P 1'
#
loop_
_entity.id
_entity.type
_entity.pdbx_description
1 polymer ?
#
loop_
_entity_poly.entity_id
_entity_poly.type
_entity_poly.pdbx_seq_one_letter_code
_entity_poly.pdbx_strand_id
1 'polypeptide(L)'
;MIMPAVSTITSKKKKKKKKKKKKKKKKKKKKKKKKKKKKKKKKKKKKKKKKKKKKKKKKKKKKKKKKKKKKKKKKKKKKKKKKKKKKKKKKKKKKKKKKKKKKKKKKKKKKKKKKKKKKKKKKKKKKKKKKKKKKKKKKKKKKKKKKKKKKKKKKKKKKKKKKKKKKKKKKKKKKKKKKKKKKKKKKKKKKKKKKKKKKKKKKKKKKKKKKKKKKKKKKKKKKKKKKKKKKKKKKKKCEQHNVSQLFFWNGQRIRMLSNNGNGSMSPPRRFDIGVLIELVKDEPLLYNNRHPDYKDSMLKDAKWERLAKSMNFDEGGKVLCKKWKNVRDRYTKLSKAMKTGRPLDAKNKWKYYDELIFLEKYVEDREKPKWDRPSLPKAESPEEPEVEVPHMKLEEEPETPENVDVDMDEILNHSNGSKFNATVSTTEKLLSLLDSNPISSESELFGRTVAFALERFNNAQRSYIKMKIAELLYKVETDQEGPTAM
;
A
#
# COMPACT_ATOMS: atom_id res chain seq x y z
N MET A 1 -37.57 167.97 115.64
CA MET A 1 -36.34 168.78 115.43
C MET A 1 -35.19 168.04 116.11
N ILE A 2 -33.99 167.76 115.58
CA ILE A 2 -33.21 168.18 114.41
C ILE A 2 -32.11 167.11 114.16
N MET A 3 -31.77 166.93 112.88
CA MET A 3 -30.67 166.16 112.26
C MET A 3 -29.25 166.67 112.66
N PRO A 4 -28.10 165.97 112.38
CA PRO A 4 -27.50 165.96 111.02
C PRO A 4 -26.71 164.70 110.56
N ALA A 5 -26.46 164.70 109.24
CA ALA A 5 -25.77 163.74 108.36
C ALA A 5 -24.22 163.79 108.47
N VAL A 6 -23.41 162.89 107.87
CA VAL A 6 -22.85 163.02 106.49
C VAL A 6 -21.89 161.83 106.09
N SER A 7 -21.91 161.44 104.78
CA SER A 7 -20.83 160.86 103.89
C SER A 7 -20.31 159.41 104.06
N THR A 8 -20.53 158.43 103.13
CA THR A 8 -20.01 158.13 101.76
C THR A 8 -18.58 157.52 101.60
N ILE A 9 -18.38 156.63 100.60
CA ILE A 9 -17.11 156.04 100.06
C ILE A 9 -16.73 154.56 100.42
N THR A 10 -17.55 153.52 100.12
CA THR A 10 -16.98 152.12 100.03
C THR A 10 -17.58 151.18 98.94
N SER A 11 -18.54 151.63 98.13
CA SER A 11 -19.27 150.77 97.15
C SER A 11 -18.49 150.46 95.84
N LYS A 12 -17.58 151.33 95.38
CA LYS A 12 -16.89 151.17 94.07
C LYS A 12 -15.76 150.11 94.07
N LYS A 13 -15.03 149.89 95.19
CA LYS A 13 -13.94 148.89 95.29
C LYS A 13 -14.45 147.44 95.24
N LYS A 14 -15.57 147.11 95.89
CA LYS A 14 -16.20 145.77 95.86
C LYS A 14 -16.68 145.38 94.45
N LYS A 15 -17.30 146.29 93.69
CA LYS A 15 -17.72 146.06 92.28
C LYS A 15 -16.52 145.79 91.35
N LYS A 16 -15.40 146.52 91.48
CA LYS A 16 -14.17 146.33 90.67
C LYS A 16 -13.49 144.96 90.95
N LYS A 17 -13.43 144.52 92.22
CA LYS A 17 -12.91 143.20 92.63
C LYS A 17 -13.79 142.04 92.10
N LYS A 18 -15.13 142.18 92.14
CA LYS A 18 -16.10 141.22 91.58
C LYS A 18 -16.00 141.12 90.05
N LYS A 19 -15.83 142.24 89.32
CA LYS A 19 -15.55 142.28 87.87
C LYS A 19 -14.21 141.59 87.52
N LYS A 20 -13.11 141.85 88.26
CA LYS A 20 -11.81 141.15 88.09
C LYS A 20 -11.94 139.64 88.32
N LYS A 21 -12.66 139.19 89.36
CA LYS A 21 -12.93 137.76 89.67
C LYS A 21 -13.76 137.09 88.56
N LYS A 22 -14.80 137.76 88.03
CA LYS A 22 -15.59 137.31 86.86
C LYS A 22 -14.73 137.21 85.58
N LYS A 23 -13.85 138.19 85.31
CA LYS A 23 -12.91 138.18 84.16
C LYS A 23 -11.88 137.05 84.28
N LYS A 24 -11.35 136.78 85.49
CA LYS A 24 -10.44 135.65 85.80
C LYS A 24 -11.15 134.29 85.67
N LYS A 25 -12.40 134.15 86.14
CA LYS A 25 -13.27 132.96 85.90
C LYS A 25 -13.56 132.75 84.40
N LYS A 26 -13.91 133.81 83.64
CA LYS A 26 -14.10 133.74 82.18
C LYS A 26 -12.79 133.32 81.46
N LYS A 27 -11.62 133.87 81.84
CA LYS A 27 -10.30 133.46 81.31
C LYS A 27 -9.99 131.98 81.65
N LYS A 28 -10.23 131.51 82.89
CA LYS A 28 -10.09 130.09 83.28
C LYS A 28 -11.05 129.19 82.48
N LYS A 29 -12.31 129.59 82.28
CA LYS A 29 -13.31 128.84 81.47
C LYS A 29 -12.90 128.78 79.99
N LYS A 30 -12.40 129.90 79.41
CA LYS A 30 -11.80 129.94 78.05
C LYS A 30 -10.55 129.04 77.95
N LYS A 31 -9.62 129.06 78.92
CA LYS A 31 -8.45 128.15 78.97
C LYS A 31 -8.87 126.68 79.09
N LYS A 32 -9.85 126.33 79.95
CA LYS A 32 -10.43 124.97 80.05
C LYS A 32 -11.10 124.54 78.73
N LYS A 33 -11.87 125.41 78.06
CA LYS A 33 -12.44 125.16 76.72
C LYS A 33 -11.35 124.94 75.65
N LYS A 34 -10.28 125.76 75.62
CA LYS A 34 -9.11 125.57 74.74
C LYS A 34 -8.40 124.24 75.02
N LYS A 35 -8.16 123.86 76.28
CA LYS A 35 -7.59 122.55 76.67
C LYS A 35 -8.50 121.38 76.24
N LYS A 36 -9.82 121.47 76.45
CA LYS A 36 -10.81 120.47 75.97
C LYS A 36 -10.81 120.36 74.43
N LYS A 37 -10.78 121.48 73.69
CA LYS A 37 -10.65 121.50 72.21
C LYS A 37 -9.32 120.87 71.75
N LYS A 38 -8.18 121.18 72.40
CA LYS A 38 -6.87 120.54 72.13
C LYS A 38 -6.91 119.03 72.40
N LYS A 39 -7.48 118.57 73.53
CA LYS A 39 -7.68 117.13 73.83
C LYS A 39 -8.59 116.45 72.79
N LYS A 40 -9.71 117.06 72.38
CA LYS A 40 -10.58 116.55 71.30
C LYS A 40 -9.83 116.46 69.95
N LYS A 41 -9.04 117.48 69.57
CA LYS A 41 -8.17 117.46 68.37
C LYS A 41 -7.12 116.34 68.45
N LYS A 42 -6.43 116.15 69.59
CA LYS A 42 -5.49 115.03 69.81
C LYS A 42 -6.19 113.65 69.71
N LYS A 43 -7.37 113.47 70.31
CA LYS A 43 -8.19 112.24 70.18
C LYS A 43 -8.61 112.00 68.72
N LYS A 44 -9.06 113.02 67.98
CA LYS A 44 -9.37 112.92 66.53
C LYS A 44 -8.12 112.53 65.71
N LYS A 45 -6.95 113.14 65.96
CA LYS A 45 -5.67 112.76 65.32
C LYS A 45 -5.28 111.30 65.63
N LYS A 46 -5.38 110.84 66.89
CA LYS A 46 -5.16 109.44 67.28
C LYS A 46 -6.14 108.47 66.58
N LYS A 47 -7.44 108.80 66.51
CA LYS A 47 -8.44 108.01 65.75
C LYS A 47 -8.11 107.95 64.25
N LYS A 48 -7.72 109.08 63.62
CA LYS A 48 -7.26 109.11 62.21
C LYS A 48 -6.00 108.24 62.00
N LYS A 49 -4.99 108.31 62.88
CA LYS A 49 -3.79 107.44 62.84
C LYS A 49 -4.15 105.95 62.99
N LYS A 50 -5.04 105.58 63.93
CA LYS A 50 -5.55 104.20 64.08
C LYS A 50 -6.30 103.72 62.83
N LYS A 51 -7.18 104.55 62.23
CA LYS A 51 -7.87 104.24 60.95
C LYS A 51 -6.86 104.04 59.80
N LYS A 52 -5.84 104.90 59.66
CA LYS A 52 -4.75 104.73 58.67
C LYS A 52 -3.96 103.43 58.88
N LYS A 53 -3.59 103.09 60.13
CA LYS A 53 -2.94 101.80 60.47
C LYS A 53 -3.83 100.59 60.12
N LYS A 54 -5.13 100.62 60.45
CA LYS A 54 -6.09 99.57 60.06
C LYS A 54 -6.22 99.43 58.53
N LYS A 55 -6.29 100.53 57.78
CA LYS A 55 -6.30 100.53 56.30
C LYS A 55 -5.00 99.92 55.73
N LYS A 56 -3.81 100.28 56.27
CA LYS A 56 -2.52 99.69 55.87
C LYS A 56 -2.48 98.17 56.17
N LYS A 57 -2.92 97.71 57.35
CA LYS A 57 -3.02 96.28 57.69
C LYS A 57 -3.99 95.53 56.74
N LYS A 58 -5.16 96.08 56.42
CA LYS A 58 -6.10 95.51 55.43
C LYS A 58 -5.47 95.41 54.03
N LYS A 59 -4.76 96.46 53.56
CA LYS A 59 -4.01 96.43 52.27
C LYS A 59 -2.92 95.35 52.27
N LYS A 60 -2.13 95.22 53.34
CA LYS A 60 -1.12 94.14 53.48
C LYS A 60 -1.75 92.74 53.46
N LYS A 61 -2.87 92.51 54.18
CA LYS A 61 -3.62 91.24 54.15
C LYS A 61 -4.17 90.93 52.74
N LYS A 62 -4.74 91.91 52.03
CA LYS A 62 -5.18 91.76 50.62
C LYS A 62 -4.01 91.40 49.68
N LYS A 63 -2.85 92.08 49.81
CA LYS A 63 -1.63 91.73 49.03
C LYS A 63 -1.15 90.31 49.32
N LYS A 64 -1.09 89.87 50.60
CA LYS A 64 -0.73 88.48 50.97
C LYS A 64 -1.72 87.46 50.39
N LYS A 65 -3.04 87.70 50.46
CA LYS A 65 -4.08 86.84 49.83
C LYS A 65 -3.90 86.76 48.30
N LYS A 66 -3.66 87.88 47.60
CA LYS A 66 -3.36 87.90 46.15
C LYS A 66 -2.09 87.08 45.82
N LYS A 67 -0.99 87.24 46.58
CA LYS A 67 0.24 86.43 46.41
C LYS A 67 -0.02 84.93 46.62
N LYS A 68 -0.77 84.53 47.66
CA LYS A 68 -1.16 83.12 47.90
C LYS A 68 -2.02 82.56 46.74
N LYS A 69 -3.01 83.32 46.23
CA LYS A 69 -3.80 82.93 45.05
C LYS A 69 -2.94 82.76 43.79
N LYS A 70 -2.00 83.68 43.51
CA LYS A 70 -1.03 83.55 42.40
C LYS A 70 -0.14 82.30 42.54
N LYS A 71 0.40 82.01 43.74
CA LYS A 71 1.18 80.77 44.01
C LYS A 71 0.34 79.50 43.79
N LYS A 72 -0.91 79.45 44.27
CA LYS A 72 -1.84 78.32 44.02
C LYS A 72 -2.13 78.14 42.52
N LYS A 73 -2.40 79.22 41.76
CA LYS A 73 -2.58 79.16 40.29
C LYS A 73 -1.32 78.64 39.58
N LYS A 74 -0.11 79.10 39.95
CA LYS A 74 1.17 78.57 39.41
C LYS A 74 1.35 77.07 39.71
N LYS A 75 1.08 76.61 40.94
CA LYS A 75 1.14 75.18 41.31
C LYS A 75 0.13 74.35 40.48
N LYS A 76 -1.13 74.81 40.31
CA LYS A 76 -2.13 74.15 39.45
C LYS A 76 -1.67 74.07 37.98
N LYS A 77 -1.11 75.14 37.41
CA LYS A 77 -0.53 75.13 36.05
C LYS A 77 0.62 74.13 35.91
N LYS A 78 1.56 74.07 36.88
CA LYS A 78 2.66 73.08 36.90
C LYS A 78 2.12 71.63 36.97
N LYS A 79 1.13 71.35 37.83
CA LYS A 79 0.47 70.03 37.91
C LYS A 79 -0.20 69.64 36.58
N LYS A 80 -0.94 70.56 35.93
CA LYS A 80 -1.55 70.34 34.60
C LYS A 80 -0.48 70.04 33.53
N LYS A 81 0.64 70.78 33.49
CA LYS A 81 1.77 70.51 32.57
C LYS A 81 2.39 69.13 32.81
N LYS A 82 2.63 68.72 34.07
CA LYS A 82 3.13 67.37 34.42
C LYS A 82 2.15 66.27 33.97
N LYS A 83 0.83 66.43 34.21
CA LYS A 83 -0.19 65.48 33.73
C LYS A 83 -0.21 65.36 32.20
N LYS A 84 -0.13 66.48 31.45
CA LYS A 84 -0.01 66.47 29.98
C LYS A 84 1.25 65.75 29.50
N LYS A 85 2.42 65.99 30.11
CA LYS A 85 3.68 65.27 29.80
C LYS A 85 3.55 63.75 30.06
N LYS A 86 2.98 63.33 31.20
CA LYS A 86 2.71 61.90 31.49
C LYS A 86 1.77 61.27 30.46
N LYS A 87 0.68 61.94 30.07
CA LYS A 87 -0.24 61.46 29.00
C LYS A 87 0.47 61.32 27.64
N LYS A 88 1.32 62.30 27.24
CA LYS A 88 2.13 62.21 26.01
C LYS A 88 3.11 61.03 26.05
N LYS A 89 3.82 60.80 27.18
CA LYS A 89 4.72 59.63 27.35
C LYS A 89 3.94 58.30 27.26
N LYS A 90 2.76 58.17 27.90
CA LYS A 90 1.90 56.98 27.78
C LYS A 90 1.44 56.74 26.33
N LYS A 91 1.02 57.77 25.59
CA LYS A 91 0.66 57.68 24.17
C LYS A 91 1.85 57.21 23.30
N LYS A 92 3.06 57.77 23.51
CA LYS A 92 4.28 57.32 22.81
C LYS A 92 4.62 55.85 23.10
N LYS A 93 4.55 55.40 24.37
CA LYS A 93 4.74 53.99 24.75
C LYS A 93 3.71 53.06 24.07
N LYS A 94 2.42 53.43 24.06
CA LYS A 94 1.36 52.67 23.35
C LYS A 94 1.63 52.58 21.84
N LYS A 95 2.04 53.68 21.18
CA LYS A 95 2.43 53.68 19.75
C LYS A 95 3.62 52.76 19.48
N LYS A 96 4.68 52.80 20.32
CA LYS A 96 5.85 51.88 20.21
C LYS A 96 5.42 50.41 20.37
N LYS A 97 4.58 50.06 21.37
CA LYS A 97 4.04 48.70 21.55
C LYS A 97 3.23 48.24 20.33
N LYS A 98 2.34 49.09 19.78
CA LYS A 98 1.59 48.79 18.54
C LYS A 98 2.52 48.54 17.34
N LYS A 99 3.56 49.38 17.13
CA LYS A 99 4.58 49.16 16.08
C LYS A 99 5.33 47.82 16.26
N LYS A 100 5.77 47.48 17.48
CA LYS A 100 6.41 46.18 17.78
C LYS A 100 5.47 45.00 17.48
N LYS A 101 4.19 45.06 17.90
CA LYS A 101 3.18 44.03 17.58
C LYS A 101 2.97 43.88 16.07
N LYS A 102 2.86 44.98 15.30
CA LYS A 102 2.77 44.95 13.83
C LYS A 102 4.01 44.31 13.18
N LYS A 103 5.23 44.65 13.63
CA LYS A 103 6.48 44.02 13.15
C LYS A 103 6.51 42.51 13.45
N LYS A 104 6.14 42.07 14.66
CA LYS A 104 6.03 40.64 15.02
C LYS A 104 5.00 39.91 14.13
N LYS A 105 3.81 40.49 13.89
CA LYS A 105 2.80 39.93 12.98
C LYS A 105 3.33 39.81 11.54
N LYS A 106 4.01 40.82 11.00
CA LYS A 106 4.65 40.76 9.66
C LYS A 106 5.72 39.67 9.59
N LYS A 107 6.60 39.52 10.61
CA LYS A 107 7.60 38.43 10.67
C LYS A 107 6.93 37.05 10.72
N LYS A 108 5.88 36.85 11.52
CA LYS A 108 5.09 35.59 11.56
C LYS A 108 4.45 35.28 10.19
N LYS A 109 3.84 36.27 9.52
CA LYS A 109 3.28 36.11 8.15
C LYS A 109 4.38 35.72 7.13
N LYS A 110 5.56 36.36 7.15
CA LYS A 110 6.70 35.99 6.29
C LYS A 110 7.18 34.54 6.56
N LYS A 111 7.32 34.13 7.83
CA LYS A 111 7.68 32.74 8.20
C LYS A 111 6.63 31.73 7.69
N LYS A 112 5.32 32.02 7.86
CA LYS A 112 4.23 31.17 7.33
C LYS A 112 4.28 31.06 5.79
N LYS A 113 4.50 32.17 5.06
CA LYS A 113 4.69 32.16 3.60
C LYS A 113 5.90 31.33 3.16
N LYS A 114 7.07 31.46 3.84
CA LYS A 114 8.26 30.62 3.58
C LYS A 114 7.98 29.13 3.83
N LYS A 115 7.32 28.76 4.93
CA LYS A 115 6.90 27.37 5.21
C LYS A 115 5.94 26.82 4.13
N LYS A 116 4.93 27.59 3.70
CA LYS A 116 4.02 27.22 2.59
C LYS A 116 4.79 27.01 1.27
N LYS A 117 5.73 27.90 0.90
CA LYS A 117 6.59 27.74 -0.29
C LYS A 117 7.46 26.47 -0.21
N LYS A 118 8.09 26.18 0.94
CA LYS A 118 8.86 24.94 1.16
C LYS A 118 7.97 23.68 1.02
N LYS A 119 6.77 23.67 1.62
CA LYS A 119 5.79 22.57 1.46
C LYS A 119 5.37 22.38 0.00
N LYS A 120 5.07 23.45 -0.75
CA LYS A 120 4.76 23.39 -2.20
C LYS A 120 5.94 22.82 -3.02
N LYS A 121 7.19 23.25 -2.76
CA LYS A 121 8.40 22.70 -3.40
C LYS A 121 8.57 21.20 -3.10
N LYS A 122 8.39 20.76 -1.84
CA LYS A 122 8.44 19.32 -1.46
C LYS A 122 7.34 18.52 -2.18
N LYS A 123 6.10 19.01 -2.24
CA LYS A 123 4.99 18.36 -3.00
C LYS A 123 5.32 18.26 -4.50
N LYS A 124 5.85 19.32 -5.14
CA LYS A 124 6.29 19.28 -6.56
C LYS A 124 7.42 18.25 -6.77
N LYS A 125 8.44 18.18 -5.90
CA LYS A 125 9.51 17.16 -5.96
C LYS A 125 8.94 15.74 -5.82
N LYS A 126 8.03 15.48 -4.88
CA LYS A 126 7.34 14.18 -4.72
C LYS A 126 6.53 13.81 -5.97
N LYS A 127 5.76 14.74 -6.57
CA LYS A 127 5.03 14.52 -7.84
C LYS A 127 5.99 14.19 -8.99
N LYS A 128 7.11 14.92 -9.16
CA LYS A 128 8.15 14.61 -10.18
C LYS A 128 8.76 13.21 -9.97
N LYS A 129 9.12 12.82 -8.73
CA LYS A 129 9.61 11.46 -8.41
C LYS A 129 8.57 10.37 -8.75
N LYS A 130 7.28 10.58 -8.41
CA LYS A 130 6.19 9.65 -8.78
C LYS A 130 6.03 9.52 -10.31
N LYS A 131 6.05 10.63 -11.06
CA LYS A 131 6.02 10.62 -12.55
C LYS A 131 7.22 9.87 -13.15
N LYS A 132 8.46 10.10 -12.65
CA LYS A 132 9.66 9.35 -13.08
C LYS A 132 9.53 7.84 -12.80
N LYS A 133 9.06 7.44 -11.61
CA LYS A 133 8.80 6.02 -11.26
C LYS A 133 7.74 5.39 -12.20
N LYS A 134 6.62 6.09 -12.49
CA LYS A 134 5.60 5.62 -13.46
C LYS A 134 6.18 5.45 -14.87
N LYS A 135 6.97 6.41 -15.37
CA LYS A 135 7.68 6.30 -16.67
C LYS A 135 8.64 5.11 -16.72
N LYS A 136 9.46 4.88 -15.67
CA LYS A 136 10.35 3.70 -15.57
C LYS A 136 9.56 2.38 -15.57
N LYS A 137 8.44 2.28 -14.83
CA LYS A 137 7.55 1.10 -14.84
C LYS A 137 6.94 0.84 -16.23
N LYS A 138 6.45 1.89 -16.93
CA LYS A 138 5.94 1.78 -18.32
C LYS A 138 7.03 1.29 -19.29
N LYS A 139 8.26 1.84 -19.23
CA LYS A 139 9.41 1.36 -20.04
C LYS A 139 9.75 -0.11 -19.76
N LYS A 140 9.80 -0.55 -18.49
CA LYS A 140 10.02 -1.96 -18.12
C LYS A 140 8.91 -2.88 -18.67
N LYS A 141 7.63 -2.49 -18.57
CA LYS A 141 6.50 -3.24 -19.16
C LYS A 141 6.61 -3.35 -20.68
N LYS A 142 6.95 -2.26 -21.40
CA LYS A 142 7.19 -2.28 -22.86
C LYS A 142 8.35 -3.22 -23.23
N LYS A 143 9.48 -3.18 -22.53
CA LYS A 143 10.62 -4.11 -22.74
C LYS A 143 10.21 -5.58 -22.51
N LYS A 144 9.46 -5.89 -21.45
CA LYS A 144 8.92 -7.25 -21.19
C LYS A 144 7.98 -7.72 -22.31
N LYS A 145 7.06 -6.86 -22.79
CA LYS A 145 6.18 -7.17 -23.94
C LYS A 145 6.98 -7.45 -25.23
N LYS A 146 7.99 -6.63 -25.56
CA LYS A 146 8.90 -6.86 -26.70
C LYS A 146 9.65 -8.20 -26.59
N LYS A 147 10.21 -8.53 -25.41
CA LYS A 147 10.86 -9.84 -25.16
C LYS A 147 9.89 -11.02 -25.34
N LYS A 148 8.66 -10.92 -24.82
CA LYS A 148 7.61 -11.96 -25.02
C LYS A 148 7.25 -12.13 -26.51
N LYS A 149 7.06 -11.03 -27.27
CA LYS A 149 6.82 -11.07 -28.72
C LYS A 149 7.98 -11.75 -29.48
N LYS A 150 9.24 -11.39 -29.18
CA LYS A 150 10.43 -12.04 -29.78
C LYS A 150 10.48 -13.56 -29.47
N LYS A 151 10.21 -13.97 -28.22
CA LYS A 151 10.13 -15.41 -27.84
C LYS A 151 9.02 -16.15 -28.60
N LYS A 152 7.81 -15.55 -28.73
CA LYS A 152 6.71 -16.14 -29.54
C LYS A 152 7.09 -16.29 -31.02
N LYS A 153 7.71 -15.26 -31.64
CA LYS A 153 8.22 -15.34 -33.04
C LYS A 153 9.27 -16.45 -33.20
N LYS A 154 10.26 -16.58 -32.29
CA LYS A 154 11.25 -17.68 -32.31
C LYS A 154 10.59 -19.06 -32.19
N LYS A 155 9.61 -19.24 -31.27
CA LYS A 155 8.85 -20.50 -31.15
C LYS A 155 8.07 -20.84 -32.43
N LYS A 156 7.39 -19.87 -33.06
CA LYS A 156 6.70 -20.05 -34.35
C LYS A 156 7.67 -20.46 -35.47
N LYS A 157 8.83 -19.80 -35.60
CA LYS A 157 9.89 -20.18 -36.57
C LYS A 157 10.40 -21.62 -36.33
N LYS A 158 10.68 -22.01 -35.08
CA LYS A 158 11.09 -23.39 -34.74
C LYS A 158 10.00 -24.43 -35.10
N LYS A 159 8.71 -24.15 -34.80
CA LYS A 159 7.59 -25.03 -35.19
C LYS A 159 7.48 -25.17 -36.72
N LYS A 160 7.59 -24.08 -37.49
CA LYS A 160 7.60 -24.11 -38.97
C LYS A 160 8.78 -24.95 -39.51
N LYS A 161 10.01 -24.78 -38.98
CA LYS A 161 11.18 -25.61 -39.35
C LYS A 161 10.95 -27.10 -39.06
N LYS A 162 10.41 -27.45 -37.87
CA LYS A 162 10.06 -28.86 -37.53
C LYS A 162 9.00 -29.44 -38.48
N LYS A 163 7.95 -28.69 -38.82
CA LYS A 163 6.92 -29.12 -39.81
C LYS A 163 7.54 -29.35 -41.21
N LYS A 164 8.40 -28.45 -41.70
CA LYS A 164 9.13 -28.62 -42.98
C LYS A 164 10.02 -29.88 -42.96
N LYS A 165 10.80 -30.12 -41.89
CA LYS A 165 11.61 -31.35 -41.73
C LYS A 165 10.74 -32.63 -41.75
N LYS A 166 9.61 -32.65 -41.03
CA LYS A 166 8.66 -33.78 -41.06
C LYS A 166 8.09 -34.03 -42.46
N LYS A 167 7.68 -32.98 -43.19
CA LYS A 167 7.21 -33.09 -44.59
C LYS A 167 8.31 -33.66 -45.51
N LYS A 168 9.55 -33.18 -45.43
CA LYS A 168 10.70 -33.72 -46.19
C LYS A 168 10.95 -35.21 -45.88
N LYS A 169 10.94 -35.61 -44.60
CA LYS A 169 11.08 -37.03 -44.19
C LYS A 169 9.95 -37.91 -44.74
N LYS A 170 8.68 -37.45 -44.69
CA LYS A 170 7.53 -38.17 -45.28
C LYS A 170 7.68 -38.33 -46.80
N LYS A 171 8.09 -37.27 -47.53
CA LYS A 171 8.38 -37.36 -48.98
C LYS A 171 9.49 -38.37 -49.30
N LYS A 172 10.61 -38.37 -48.56
CA LYS A 172 11.70 -39.36 -48.71
C LYS A 172 11.21 -40.79 -48.46
N LYS A 173 10.42 -41.04 -47.40
CA LYS A 173 9.81 -42.37 -47.12
C LYS A 173 8.88 -42.82 -48.26
N LYS A 174 8.01 -41.93 -48.78
CA LYS A 174 7.15 -42.24 -49.94
C LYS A 174 7.97 -42.60 -51.19
N LYS A 175 9.03 -41.84 -51.52
CA LYS A 175 9.95 -42.15 -52.64
C LYS A 175 10.63 -43.52 -52.46
N LYS A 176 11.14 -43.84 -51.26
CA LYS A 176 11.74 -45.16 -50.96
C LYS A 176 10.71 -46.31 -51.12
N LYS A 177 9.47 -46.14 -50.62
CA LYS A 177 8.38 -47.13 -50.82
C LYS A 177 8.06 -47.34 -52.30
N LYS A 178 7.95 -46.26 -53.10
CA LYS A 178 7.74 -46.36 -54.56
C LYS A 178 8.88 -47.11 -55.26
N LYS A 179 10.16 -46.81 -54.94
CA LYS A 179 11.33 -47.54 -55.47
C LYS A 179 11.29 -49.04 -55.09
N LYS A 180 10.98 -49.39 -53.84
CA LYS A 180 10.82 -50.81 -53.41
C LYS A 180 9.69 -51.51 -54.18
N LYS A 181 8.52 -50.88 -54.36
CA LYS A 181 7.41 -51.43 -55.17
C LYS A 181 7.83 -51.66 -56.63
N LYS A 182 8.52 -50.70 -57.28
CA LYS A 182 9.06 -50.87 -58.65
C LYS A 182 10.06 -52.04 -58.73
N LYS A 183 11.00 -52.17 -57.78
CA LYS A 183 11.94 -53.32 -57.72
C LYS A 183 11.20 -54.66 -57.55
N LYS A 184 10.19 -54.75 -56.67
CA LYS A 184 9.35 -55.96 -56.51
C LYS A 184 8.60 -56.32 -57.80
N LYS A 185 8.00 -55.34 -58.49
CA LYS A 185 7.34 -55.55 -59.80
C LYS A 185 8.32 -56.07 -60.87
N LYS A 186 9.53 -55.47 -60.98
CA LYS A 186 10.59 -55.95 -61.90
C LYS A 186 11.01 -57.41 -61.58
N LYS A 187 11.24 -57.75 -60.29
CA LYS A 187 11.55 -59.13 -59.87
C LYS A 187 10.43 -60.12 -60.23
N LYS A 188 9.15 -59.76 -59.99
CA LYS A 188 7.99 -60.59 -60.40
C LYS A 188 7.94 -60.79 -61.92
N LYS A 189 8.14 -59.75 -62.74
CA LYS A 189 8.22 -59.86 -64.21
C LYS A 189 9.36 -60.79 -64.66
N LYS A 190 10.57 -60.66 -64.10
CA LYS A 190 11.71 -61.57 -64.37
C LYS A 190 11.38 -63.03 -64.01
N LYS A 191 10.78 -63.29 -62.83
CA LYS A 191 10.34 -64.65 -62.43
C LYS A 191 9.29 -65.22 -63.40
N LYS A 192 8.29 -64.44 -63.83
CA LYS A 192 7.30 -64.86 -64.84
C LYS A 192 7.96 -65.19 -66.20
N LYS A 193 8.90 -64.37 -66.69
CA LYS A 193 9.67 -64.65 -67.92
C LYS A 193 10.49 -65.95 -67.80
N LYS A 194 11.20 -66.18 -66.68
CA LYS A 194 11.93 -67.45 -66.42
C LYS A 194 10.99 -68.66 -66.41
N LYS A 195 9.82 -68.58 -65.75
CA LYS A 195 8.80 -69.66 -65.76
C LYS A 195 8.28 -69.95 -67.18
N LYS A 196 7.99 -68.92 -67.99
CA LYS A 196 7.58 -69.09 -69.41
C LYS A 196 8.68 -69.78 -70.23
N LYS A 197 9.95 -69.37 -70.10
CA LYS A 197 11.09 -70.04 -70.77
C LYS A 197 11.21 -71.52 -70.36
N LYS A 198 11.12 -71.85 -69.05
CA LYS A 198 11.12 -73.23 -68.56
C LYS A 198 9.96 -74.06 -69.14
N LYS A 199 8.73 -73.51 -69.19
CA LYS A 199 7.57 -74.16 -69.82
C LYS A 199 7.79 -74.43 -71.31
N LYS A 200 8.33 -73.46 -72.08
CA LYS A 200 8.69 -73.63 -73.50
C LYS A 200 9.73 -74.75 -73.69
N LYS A 201 10.80 -74.78 -72.88
CA LYS A 201 11.82 -75.86 -72.90
C LYS A 201 11.20 -77.24 -72.61
N LYS A 202 10.32 -77.35 -71.58
CA LYS A 202 9.59 -78.59 -71.27
C LYS A 202 8.69 -79.04 -72.44
N LYS A 203 7.94 -78.12 -73.08
CA LYS A 203 7.12 -78.42 -74.27
C LYS A 203 7.99 -78.92 -75.44
N LYS A 204 9.13 -78.27 -75.74
CA LYS A 204 10.09 -78.75 -76.77
C LYS A 204 10.63 -80.14 -76.46
N LYS A 205 11.04 -80.43 -75.21
CA LYS A 205 11.46 -81.78 -74.78
C LYS A 205 10.34 -82.82 -74.95
N LYS A 206 9.10 -82.51 -74.55
CA LYS A 206 7.94 -83.38 -74.77
C LYS A 206 7.67 -83.64 -76.27
N LYS A 207 7.74 -82.63 -77.13
CA LYS A 207 7.62 -82.79 -78.60
C LYS A 207 8.72 -83.70 -79.16
N LYS A 208 10.00 -83.51 -78.76
CA LYS A 208 11.11 -84.42 -79.14
C LYS A 208 10.87 -85.87 -78.68
N LYS A 209 10.43 -86.08 -77.42
CA LYS A 209 10.06 -87.42 -76.91
C LYS A 209 8.90 -88.04 -77.71
N LYS A 210 7.85 -87.28 -78.04
CA LYS A 210 6.75 -87.74 -78.90
C LYS A 210 7.22 -88.12 -80.31
N LYS A 211 8.09 -87.32 -80.95
CA LYS A 211 8.70 -87.65 -82.26
C LYS A 211 9.53 -88.95 -82.18
N LYS A 212 10.37 -89.12 -81.14
CA LYS A 212 11.12 -90.37 -80.89
C LYS A 212 10.18 -91.57 -80.68
N LYS A 213 9.11 -91.43 -79.88
CA LYS A 213 8.08 -92.47 -79.70
C LYS A 213 7.34 -92.80 -81.02
N LYS A 214 7.00 -91.81 -81.85
CA LYS A 214 6.41 -92.02 -83.18
C LYS A 214 7.38 -92.77 -84.12
N LYS A 215 8.67 -92.41 -84.15
CA LYS A 215 9.71 -93.16 -84.90
C LYS A 215 9.83 -94.61 -84.40
N LYS A 216 9.90 -94.83 -83.07
CA LYS A 216 9.89 -96.19 -82.48
C LYS A 216 8.61 -96.96 -82.81
N LYS A 217 7.42 -96.33 -82.78
CA LYS A 217 6.14 -96.94 -83.20
C LYS A 217 6.12 -97.26 -84.70
N LYS A 218 6.66 -96.41 -85.59
CA LYS A 218 6.82 -96.72 -87.02
C LYS A 218 7.77 -97.91 -87.23
N LYS A 219 8.92 -97.97 -86.53
CA LYS A 219 9.81 -99.15 -86.54
C LYS A 219 9.11 -100.41 -86.01
N LYS A 220 8.37 -100.33 -84.89
CA LYS A 220 7.54 -101.44 -84.37
C LYS A 220 6.41 -101.83 -85.32
N LYS A 221 5.77 -100.90 -86.03
CA LYS A 221 4.76 -101.17 -87.07
C LYS A 221 5.39 -101.83 -88.31
N LYS A 222 6.59 -101.45 -88.74
CA LYS A 222 7.36 -102.17 -89.78
C LYS A 222 7.71 -103.60 -89.32
N LYS A 223 8.20 -103.78 -88.09
CA LYS A 223 8.42 -105.11 -87.49
C LYS A 223 7.12 -105.91 -87.33
N LYS A 224 6.00 -105.27 -86.96
CA LYS A 224 4.66 -105.90 -86.89
C LYS A 224 4.06 -106.17 -88.27
N LYS A 225 4.35 -105.41 -89.33
CA LYS A 225 4.00 -105.75 -90.73
C LYS A 225 4.80 -106.96 -91.20
N LYS A 226 6.11 -107.04 -90.89
CA LYS A 226 6.92 -108.27 -91.07
C LYS A 226 6.36 -109.47 -90.27
N LYS A 227 5.97 -109.27 -89.01
CA LYS A 227 5.33 -110.32 -88.19
C LYS A 227 3.87 -110.63 -88.58
N LYS A 228 3.11 -109.71 -89.19
CA LYS A 228 1.75 -109.93 -89.72
C LYS A 228 1.76 -110.60 -91.10
N LYS A 229 2.82 -110.46 -91.91
CA LYS A 229 3.07 -111.39 -93.04
C LYS A 229 3.36 -112.81 -92.54
N LYS A 230 4.01 -112.98 -91.37
CA LYS A 230 4.21 -114.30 -90.71
C LYS A 230 3.06 -114.81 -89.82
N LYS A 231 2.03 -114.00 -89.51
CA LYS A 231 0.88 -114.36 -88.64
C LYS A 231 -0.47 -114.06 -89.30
N LYS A 232 -0.57 -114.29 -90.61
CA LYS A 232 -1.82 -114.49 -91.35
C LYS A 232 -2.08 -115.99 -91.64
N LYS A 233 -1.41 -116.87 -90.87
CA LYS A 233 -1.78 -118.27 -90.56
C LYS A 233 -2.00 -118.32 -89.03
N LYS A 234 -3.10 -118.96 -88.57
CA LYS A 234 -3.63 -119.07 -87.19
C LYS A 234 -4.49 -117.88 -86.70
N LYS A 235 -5.81 -117.92 -86.97
CA LYS A 235 -6.95 -118.34 -86.08
C LYS A 235 -7.03 -117.50 -84.77
N LYS A 236 -8.03 -116.61 -84.63
CA LYS A 236 -9.44 -116.79 -84.13
C LYS A 236 -9.51 -117.22 -82.64
N LYS A 237 -9.99 -116.35 -81.73
CA LYS A 237 -11.11 -116.54 -80.76
C LYS A 237 -11.23 -115.40 -79.70
N CYS A 238 -12.50 -114.99 -79.45
CA CYS A 238 -13.23 -114.34 -78.33
C CYS A 238 -12.55 -113.29 -77.39
N GLU A 239 -13.12 -112.10 -77.09
CA GLU A 239 -14.35 -111.72 -76.32
C GLU A 239 -14.25 -112.09 -74.83
N GLN A 240 -14.67 -111.33 -73.82
CA GLN A 240 -15.29 -110.01 -73.55
C GLN A 240 -15.17 -109.85 -71.99
N HIS A 241 -14.97 -108.69 -71.34
CA HIS A 241 -15.96 -107.87 -70.59
C HIS A 241 -15.18 -107.08 -69.50
N ASN A 242 -15.31 -105.74 -69.35
CA ASN A 242 -16.24 -104.93 -68.51
C ASN A 242 -15.87 -104.88 -67.00
N VAL A 243 -16.03 -103.83 -66.17
CA VAL A 243 -16.47 -102.41 -66.22
C VAL A 243 -16.22 -101.77 -64.82
N SER A 244 -16.27 -100.42 -64.73
CA SER A 244 -16.50 -99.56 -63.50
C SER A 244 -15.34 -99.36 -62.50
N GLN A 245 -15.15 -98.23 -61.80
CA GLN A 245 -15.88 -96.96 -61.56
C GLN A 245 -14.82 -95.93 -61.02
N LEU A 246 -14.67 -94.73 -61.59
CA LEU A 246 -15.09 -93.39 -61.08
C LEU A 246 -15.39 -93.27 -59.56
N PHE A 247 -15.11 -92.23 -58.76
CA PHE A 247 -14.56 -90.84 -58.83
C PHE A 247 -14.34 -90.37 -57.36
N PHE A 248 -13.34 -89.51 -57.04
CA PHE A 248 -13.46 -88.13 -56.44
C PHE A 248 -14.15 -88.03 -55.04
N TRP A 249 -13.70 -87.31 -54.00
CA TRP A 249 -13.01 -86.01 -53.87
C TRP A 249 -12.46 -85.82 -52.42
N ASN A 250 -11.26 -85.24 -52.34
CA ASN A 250 -10.56 -84.65 -51.17
C ASN A 250 -11.36 -83.78 -50.18
N GLY A 251 -10.82 -83.66 -48.96
CA GLY A 251 -10.76 -82.35 -48.28
C GLY A 251 -10.47 -82.32 -46.77
N GLN A 252 -9.19 -82.36 -46.36
CA GLN A 252 -8.77 -82.10 -44.97
C GLN A 252 -8.52 -80.60 -44.71
N ARG A 253 -8.94 -80.12 -43.53
CA ARG A 253 -8.41 -78.89 -42.89
C ARG A 253 -8.44 -79.02 -41.36
N ILE A 254 -7.25 -79.17 -40.77
CA ILE A 254 -6.98 -79.22 -39.34
C ILE A 254 -6.93 -77.79 -38.75
N ARG A 255 -7.56 -77.60 -37.58
CA ARG A 255 -7.42 -76.45 -36.66
C ARG A 255 -7.08 -77.05 -35.29
N MET A 256 -6.06 -76.52 -34.63
CA MET A 256 -5.65 -76.94 -33.28
C MET A 256 -5.06 -75.75 -32.51
N LEU A 257 -5.27 -75.80 -31.18
CA LEU A 257 -4.64 -75.06 -30.05
C LEU A 257 -5.11 -73.61 -29.78
N SER A 258 -5.22 -73.12 -28.54
CA SER A 258 -5.16 -73.69 -27.18
C SER A 258 -5.59 -72.57 -26.19
N ASN A 259 -5.83 -72.99 -24.95
CA ASN A 259 -6.47 -72.36 -23.81
C ASN A 259 -5.53 -71.46 -22.95
N ASN A 260 -6.12 -70.85 -21.91
CA ASN A 260 -5.58 -70.23 -20.68
C ASN A 260 -5.23 -68.72 -20.74
N GLY A 261 -5.61 -67.86 -19.77
CA GLY A 261 -6.28 -68.09 -18.47
C GLY A 261 -6.61 -66.76 -17.76
N ASN A 262 -7.33 -66.91 -16.65
CA ASN A 262 -8.00 -65.94 -15.76
C ASN A 262 -7.20 -64.74 -15.22
N GLY A 263 -7.94 -63.74 -14.74
CA GLY A 263 -7.38 -62.73 -13.82
C GLY A 263 -8.33 -61.60 -13.41
N SER A 264 -9.29 -61.92 -12.53
CA SER A 264 -9.99 -61.07 -11.56
C SER A 264 -9.63 -59.57 -11.52
N MET A 265 -10.58 -58.72 -11.90
CA MET A 265 -10.56 -57.28 -11.61
C MET A 265 -10.92 -57.06 -10.14
N SER A 266 -9.92 -56.75 -9.31
CA SER A 266 -10.16 -56.12 -8.00
C SER A 266 -10.62 -54.67 -8.17
N PRO A 267 -11.40 -54.10 -7.22
CA PRO A 267 -11.84 -52.72 -7.29
C PRO A 267 -10.64 -51.75 -7.21
N PRO A 268 -10.68 -50.57 -7.84
CA PRO A 268 -9.58 -49.61 -7.79
C PRO A 268 -9.38 -49.17 -6.33
N ARG A 269 -8.24 -49.57 -5.75
CA ARG A 269 -7.85 -49.16 -4.40
C ARG A 269 -7.77 -47.63 -4.36
N ARG A 270 -8.39 -47.03 -3.34
CA ARG A 270 -8.36 -45.58 -3.11
C ARG A 270 -6.91 -45.10 -3.09
N PHE A 271 -6.62 -44.04 -3.85
CA PHE A 271 -5.31 -43.40 -3.89
C PHE A 271 -4.91 -42.90 -2.49
N ASP A 272 -3.85 -43.48 -1.92
CA ASP A 272 -3.28 -43.02 -0.65
C ASP A 272 -2.13 -42.03 -0.89
N ILE A 273 -2.18 -40.93 -0.15
CA ILE A 273 -1.17 -39.87 -0.18
C ILE A 273 0.04 -40.24 0.68
N GLY A 274 -0.13 -41.01 1.76
CA GLY A 274 0.97 -41.43 2.64
C GLY A 274 1.99 -42.30 1.90
N VAL A 275 1.49 -43.37 1.26
CA VAL A 275 2.29 -44.26 0.41
C VAL A 275 3.02 -43.51 -0.71
N LEU A 276 2.39 -42.47 -1.28
CA LEU A 276 3.06 -41.63 -2.28
C LEU A 276 4.23 -40.84 -1.69
N ILE A 277 4.10 -40.35 -0.45
CA ILE A 277 5.17 -39.57 0.20
C ILE A 277 6.36 -40.46 0.49
N GLU A 278 6.15 -41.66 1.02
CA GLU A 278 7.20 -42.66 1.28
C GLU A 278 7.94 -43.05 0.00
N LEU A 279 7.22 -43.47 -1.03
CA LEU A 279 7.81 -43.84 -2.31
C LEU A 279 8.59 -42.70 -2.99
N VAL A 280 8.16 -41.44 -2.79
CA VAL A 280 8.88 -40.29 -3.33
C VAL A 280 10.09 -39.93 -2.45
N LYS A 281 10.04 -40.18 -1.15
CA LYS A 281 11.15 -39.94 -0.20
C LYS A 281 12.38 -40.77 -0.58
N ASP A 282 12.18 -42.02 -1.00
CA ASP A 282 13.22 -42.95 -1.44
C ASP A 282 13.87 -42.58 -2.79
N GLU A 283 13.22 -41.72 -3.57
CA GLU A 283 13.68 -41.33 -4.90
C GLU A 283 14.13 -39.86 -4.95
N PRO A 284 15.38 -39.55 -4.53
CA PRO A 284 15.90 -38.18 -4.44
C PRO A 284 15.91 -37.45 -5.80
N LEU A 285 15.94 -38.20 -6.90
CA LEU A 285 15.81 -37.71 -8.28
C LEU A 285 14.57 -36.84 -8.51
N LEU A 286 13.49 -37.07 -7.75
CA LEU A 286 12.20 -36.42 -7.96
C LEU A 286 12.09 -35.05 -7.26
N TYR A 287 12.78 -34.86 -6.13
CA TYR A 287 12.65 -33.66 -5.31
C TYR A 287 13.96 -32.88 -5.09
N ASN A 288 15.13 -33.53 -5.15
CA ASN A 288 16.43 -32.91 -4.91
C ASN A 288 16.94 -32.20 -6.16
N ASN A 289 17.02 -30.87 -6.12
CA ASN A 289 17.50 -30.05 -7.25
C ASN A 289 19.02 -30.15 -7.49
N ARG A 290 19.79 -30.67 -6.53
CA ARG A 290 21.26 -30.82 -6.59
C ARG A 290 21.68 -32.14 -7.25
N HIS A 291 20.77 -33.09 -7.43
CA HIS A 291 21.09 -34.36 -8.06
C HIS A 291 21.52 -34.18 -9.53
N PRO A 292 22.60 -34.81 -10.00
CA PRO A 292 23.12 -34.66 -11.37
C PRO A 292 22.05 -34.92 -12.44
N ASP A 293 21.27 -35.99 -12.26
CA ASP A 293 20.20 -36.37 -13.19
C ASP A 293 18.87 -35.62 -12.99
N TYR A 294 18.81 -34.63 -12.09
CA TYR A 294 17.59 -33.82 -11.92
C TYR A 294 17.23 -33.05 -13.20
N LYS A 295 18.19 -32.79 -14.10
CA LYS A 295 17.94 -32.12 -15.38
C LYS A 295 17.33 -33.05 -16.44
N ASP A 296 17.42 -34.37 -16.28
CA ASP A 296 16.87 -35.31 -17.25
C ASP A 296 15.38 -35.52 -17.01
N SER A 297 14.57 -35.08 -17.99
CA SER A 297 13.12 -35.24 -17.95
C SER A 297 12.68 -36.66 -18.29
N MET A 298 13.48 -37.41 -19.06
CA MET A 298 13.11 -38.78 -19.47
C MET A 298 13.26 -39.74 -18.30
N LEU A 299 14.33 -39.59 -17.52
CA LEU A 299 14.58 -40.42 -16.33
C LEU A 299 13.51 -40.17 -15.26
N LYS A 300 13.10 -38.92 -15.07
CA LYS A 300 11.98 -38.56 -14.17
C LYS A 300 10.66 -39.16 -14.61
N ASP A 301 10.32 -39.05 -15.89
CA ASP A 301 9.08 -39.63 -16.42
C ASP A 301 9.08 -41.17 -16.26
N ALA A 302 10.22 -41.83 -16.45
CA ALA A 302 10.37 -43.27 -16.23
C ALA A 302 10.23 -43.66 -14.75
N LYS A 303 10.82 -42.88 -13.84
CA LYS A 303 10.69 -43.08 -12.40
C LYS A 303 9.25 -42.88 -11.91
N TRP A 304 8.57 -41.83 -12.38
CA TRP A 304 7.14 -41.63 -12.07
C TRP A 304 6.26 -42.77 -12.59
N GLU A 305 6.57 -43.34 -13.75
CA GLU A 305 5.86 -44.50 -14.28
C GLU A 305 6.12 -45.76 -13.45
N ARG A 306 7.35 -45.95 -12.97
CA ARG A 306 7.70 -47.05 -12.06
C ARG A 306 6.97 -46.90 -10.72
N LEU A 307 6.96 -45.70 -10.13
CA LEU A 307 6.22 -45.42 -8.89
C LEU A 307 4.72 -45.67 -9.06
N ALA A 308 4.12 -45.21 -10.17
CA ALA A 308 2.71 -45.46 -10.46
C ALA A 308 2.39 -46.95 -10.54
N LYS A 309 3.29 -47.77 -11.10
CA LYS A 309 3.13 -49.24 -11.10
C LYS A 309 3.29 -49.83 -9.71
N SER A 310 4.27 -49.38 -8.92
CA SER A 310 4.50 -49.88 -7.56
C SER A 310 3.31 -49.64 -6.62
N MET A 311 2.57 -48.55 -6.83
CA MET A 311 1.36 -48.23 -6.06
C MET A 311 0.05 -48.68 -6.75
N ASN A 312 0.12 -49.49 -7.82
CA ASN A 312 -1.02 -49.95 -8.62
C ASN A 312 -1.96 -48.81 -9.08
N PHE A 313 -1.38 -47.72 -9.60
CA PHE A 313 -2.09 -46.53 -10.02
C PHE A 313 -2.28 -46.47 -11.54
N ASP A 314 -3.49 -46.79 -11.97
CA ASP A 314 -3.86 -46.98 -13.38
C ASP A 314 -3.89 -45.69 -14.22
N GLU A 315 -3.97 -44.50 -13.59
CA GLU A 315 -3.98 -43.21 -14.30
C GLU A 315 -2.57 -42.81 -14.83
N GLY A 316 -1.52 -43.56 -14.47
CA GLY A 316 -0.15 -43.44 -14.98
C GLY A 316 0.71 -42.36 -14.31
N GLY A 317 2.03 -42.40 -14.59
CA GLY A 317 3.04 -41.61 -13.86
C GLY A 317 2.89 -40.08 -14.00
N LYS A 318 2.32 -39.60 -15.11
CA LYS A 318 2.10 -38.15 -15.31
C LYS A 318 1.03 -37.58 -14.40
N VAL A 319 -0.03 -38.35 -14.14
CA VAL A 319 -1.09 -37.92 -13.23
C VAL A 319 -0.60 -38.00 -11.80
N LEU A 320 0.20 -39.02 -11.48
CA LEU A 320 0.88 -39.14 -10.19
C LEU A 320 1.79 -37.94 -9.88
N CYS A 321 2.60 -37.51 -10.86
CA CYS A 321 3.42 -36.31 -10.73
C CYS A 321 2.58 -35.04 -10.43
N LYS A 322 1.37 -34.94 -10.99
CA LYS A 322 0.45 -33.82 -10.71
C LYS A 322 -0.12 -33.90 -9.30
N LYS A 323 -0.46 -35.10 -8.82
CA LYS A 323 -0.91 -35.34 -7.44
C LYS A 323 0.19 -34.99 -6.44
N TRP A 324 1.42 -35.46 -6.66
CA TRP A 324 2.61 -35.07 -5.87
C TRP A 324 2.84 -33.56 -5.84
N LYS A 325 2.69 -32.88 -6.99
CA LYS A 325 2.83 -31.43 -7.05
C LYS A 325 1.82 -30.72 -6.14
N ASN A 326 0.57 -31.18 -6.10
CA ASN A 326 -0.44 -30.59 -5.22
C ASN A 326 -0.10 -30.80 -3.73
N VAL A 327 0.39 -31.99 -3.38
CA VAL A 327 0.88 -32.33 -2.03
C VAL A 327 2.02 -31.38 -1.62
N ARG A 328 3.05 -31.24 -2.47
CA ARG A 328 4.18 -30.31 -2.24
C ARG A 328 3.76 -28.84 -2.19
N ASP A 329 2.84 -28.41 -3.05
CA ASP A 329 2.33 -27.03 -3.08
C ASP A 329 1.54 -26.71 -1.80
N ARG A 330 0.82 -27.68 -1.21
CA ARG A 330 0.16 -27.54 0.09
C ARG A 330 1.17 -27.43 1.23
N TYR A 331 2.16 -28.33 1.28
CA TYR A 331 3.27 -28.26 2.25
C TYR A 331 4.01 -26.91 2.20
N THR A 332 4.35 -26.43 1.00
CA THR A 332 5.08 -25.15 0.83
C THR A 332 4.28 -23.95 1.35
N LYS A 333 2.95 -23.99 1.27
CA LYS A 333 2.09 -22.93 1.84
C LYS A 333 2.06 -22.99 3.36
N LEU A 334 1.99 -24.18 3.95
CA LEU A 334 1.98 -24.38 5.40
C LEU A 334 3.34 -24.03 6.02
N SER A 335 4.45 -24.52 5.45
CA SER A 335 5.81 -24.18 5.88
C SER A 335 6.08 -22.66 5.83
N LYS A 336 5.58 -21.96 4.81
CA LYS A 336 5.68 -20.49 4.73
C LYS A 336 4.84 -19.76 5.77
N ALA A 337 3.66 -20.29 6.09
CA ALA A 337 2.79 -19.70 7.11
C ALA A 337 3.43 -19.80 8.50
N MET A 338 3.99 -20.97 8.85
CA MET A 338 4.76 -21.20 10.08
C MET A 338 5.94 -20.23 10.22
N LYS A 339 6.75 -20.06 9.16
CA LYS A 339 7.92 -19.16 9.16
C LYS A 339 7.59 -17.67 9.29
N THR A 340 6.33 -17.27 9.07
CA THR A 340 5.87 -15.87 9.19
C THR A 340 5.17 -15.56 10.50
N GLY A 341 5.23 -16.46 11.50
CA GLY A 341 4.70 -16.23 12.84
C GLY A 341 3.17 -16.13 12.91
N ARG A 342 2.44 -16.66 11.92
CA ARG A 342 0.99 -16.86 12.06
C ARG A 342 0.75 -18.17 12.80
N PRO A 343 -0.05 -18.17 13.89
CA PRO A 343 -0.47 -19.42 14.51
C PRO A 343 -1.22 -20.24 13.46
N LEU A 344 -0.73 -21.44 13.18
CA LEU A 344 -1.56 -22.44 12.54
C LEU A 344 -2.50 -22.94 13.62
N ASP A 345 -3.79 -22.69 13.42
CA ASP A 345 -4.87 -23.25 14.24
C ASP A 345 -4.58 -24.75 14.44
N ALA A 346 -4.43 -25.20 15.69
CA ALA A 346 -3.98 -26.56 16.03
C ALA A 346 -4.87 -27.64 15.40
N LYS A 347 -6.13 -27.30 15.13
CA LYS A 347 -7.13 -28.11 14.41
C LYS A 347 -6.85 -28.30 12.91
N ASN A 348 -5.81 -27.66 12.34
CA ASN A 348 -5.50 -27.65 10.91
C ASN A 348 -4.09 -28.16 10.57
N LYS A 349 -3.41 -28.83 11.52
CA LYS A 349 -2.15 -29.52 11.26
C LYS A 349 -2.41 -30.67 10.28
N TRP A 350 -2.06 -30.45 9.02
CA TRP A 350 -2.29 -31.44 7.97
C TRP A 350 -1.52 -32.71 8.30
N LYS A 351 -2.19 -33.88 8.39
CA LYS A 351 -1.60 -35.15 8.83
C LYS A 351 -0.27 -35.54 8.15
N TYR A 352 -0.09 -35.15 6.88
CA TYR A 352 1.13 -35.43 6.11
C TYR A 352 2.22 -34.35 6.23
N TYR A 353 2.03 -33.35 7.09
CA TYR A 353 2.98 -32.24 7.24
C TYR A 353 4.31 -32.74 7.79
N ASP A 354 4.26 -33.58 8.83
CA ASP A 354 5.44 -34.10 9.52
C ASP A 354 6.23 -35.05 8.59
N GLU A 355 5.53 -35.88 7.81
CA GLU A 355 6.13 -36.74 6.78
C GLU A 355 6.83 -35.96 5.64
N LEU A 356 6.44 -34.72 5.39
CA LEU A 356 7.00 -33.87 4.32
C LEU A 356 8.14 -32.96 4.80
N ILE A 357 8.53 -33.01 6.08
CA ILE A 357 9.61 -32.19 6.66
C ILE A 357 10.94 -32.40 5.92
N PHE A 358 11.22 -33.60 5.41
CA PHE A 358 12.46 -33.88 4.66
C PHE A 358 12.64 -33.00 3.40
N LEU A 359 11.55 -32.40 2.89
CA LEU A 359 11.60 -31.49 1.74
C LEU A 359 12.08 -30.09 2.10
N GLU A 360 12.10 -29.71 3.38
CA GLU A 360 12.44 -28.37 3.86
C GLU A 360 13.78 -27.89 3.30
N LYS A 361 14.84 -28.69 3.50
CA LYS A 361 16.21 -28.42 3.03
C LYS A 361 16.31 -28.22 1.51
N TYR A 362 15.39 -28.81 0.73
CA TYR A 362 15.37 -28.71 -0.74
C TYR A 362 14.40 -27.66 -1.29
N VAL A 363 13.49 -27.16 -0.46
CA VAL A 363 12.53 -26.11 -0.81
C VAL A 363 13.13 -24.73 -0.59
N GLU A 364 13.94 -24.56 0.45
CA GLU A 364 14.66 -23.30 0.75
C GLU A 364 15.65 -22.90 -0.34
N ASP A 365 16.43 -23.85 -0.86
CA ASP A 365 17.37 -23.65 -1.98
C ASP A 365 16.71 -23.11 -3.27
N ARG A 366 15.37 -23.24 -3.39
CA ARG A 366 14.61 -22.74 -4.55
C ARG A 366 14.22 -21.26 -4.41
N GLU A 367 14.23 -20.74 -3.18
CA GLU A 367 14.21 -19.30 -2.93
C GLU A 367 15.59 -18.77 -3.32
N LYS A 368 15.72 -18.38 -4.60
CA LYS A 368 16.95 -17.85 -5.19
C LYS A 368 17.75 -17.02 -4.18
N PRO A 369 19.09 -17.16 -4.13
CA PRO A 369 19.90 -16.29 -3.33
C PRO A 369 19.52 -14.85 -3.67
N LYS A 370 19.13 -14.08 -2.65
CA LYS A 370 19.24 -12.64 -2.74
C LYS A 370 20.70 -12.44 -3.12
N TRP A 371 20.93 -11.90 -4.31
CA TRP A 371 22.26 -11.45 -4.66
C TRP A 371 22.56 -10.34 -3.67
N ASP A 372 23.27 -10.70 -2.61
CA ASP A 372 24.06 -9.74 -1.88
C ASP A 372 24.96 -9.09 -2.90
N ARG A 373 24.79 -7.78 -2.95
CA ARG A 373 25.53 -6.90 -3.81
C ARG A 373 26.95 -6.88 -3.23
N PRO A 374 27.98 -7.27 -3.99
CA PRO A 374 29.36 -7.15 -3.49
C PRO A 374 29.64 -5.68 -3.19
N SER A 375 29.94 -5.39 -1.93
CA SER A 375 30.71 -4.21 -1.53
C SER A 375 32.16 -4.47 -1.96
N LEU A 376 32.62 -3.69 -2.93
CA LEU A 376 34.00 -3.59 -3.41
C LEU A 376 34.70 -2.44 -2.63
N PRO A 377 36.05 -2.38 -2.61
CA PRO A 377 36.86 -2.46 -1.40
C PRO A 377 37.20 -1.11 -0.79
N LYS A 378 37.70 -1.20 0.44
CA LYS A 378 38.41 -0.17 1.19
C LYS A 378 39.70 0.20 0.44
N ALA A 379 39.95 1.49 0.26
CA ALA A 379 41.27 2.03 -0.09
C ALA A 379 41.60 3.08 0.97
N GLU A 380 42.74 2.86 1.62
CA GLU A 380 43.42 3.66 2.64
C GLU A 380 43.86 5.03 2.06
N SER A 381 43.57 6.13 2.76
CA SER A 381 44.52 7.03 3.49
C SER A 381 45.20 8.05 2.55
N PRO A 382 45.52 9.32 2.93
CA PRO A 382 46.26 9.70 4.15
C PRO A 382 45.65 10.82 5.04
N GLU A 383 45.98 10.67 6.33
CA GLU A 383 46.37 11.68 7.35
C GLU A 383 45.34 12.64 7.98
N GLU A 384 45.26 12.53 9.31
CA GLU A 384 44.67 13.48 10.25
C GLU A 384 45.58 14.70 10.48
N PRO A 385 45.07 15.77 11.11
CA PRO A 385 45.28 15.85 12.57
C PRO A 385 44.05 16.27 13.39
N GLU A 386 43.71 15.43 14.37
CA GLU A 386 43.67 15.75 15.81
C GLU A 386 43.27 17.18 16.23
N VAL A 387 42.04 17.34 16.76
CA VAL A 387 41.76 18.36 17.79
C VAL A 387 40.65 17.87 18.75
N GLU A 388 41.10 17.46 19.93
CA GLU A 388 40.52 17.61 21.28
C GLU A 388 39.00 17.52 21.51
N VAL A 389 38.64 16.49 22.27
CA VAL A 389 37.41 16.37 23.08
C VAL A 389 37.43 17.44 24.19
N PRO A 390 36.33 18.14 24.49
CA PRO A 390 35.84 18.00 25.88
C PRO A 390 34.38 17.53 26.05
N HIS A 391 34.28 16.56 26.96
CA HIS A 391 33.14 16.06 27.70
C HIS A 391 32.63 17.11 28.73
N MET A 392 31.43 16.93 29.31
CA MET A 392 30.78 17.61 30.47
C MET A 392 29.42 18.28 30.11
N LYS A 393 28.33 18.22 30.90
CA LYS A 393 27.98 17.57 32.18
C LYS A 393 26.43 17.69 32.34
N LEU A 394 25.85 16.71 33.04
CA LEU A 394 24.49 16.64 33.61
C LEU A 394 24.16 17.91 34.43
N GLU A 395 22.92 18.43 34.45
CA GLU A 395 21.80 18.27 35.44
C GLU A 395 21.01 19.63 35.39
N GLU A 396 19.73 19.85 35.73
CA GLU A 396 18.74 19.19 36.59
C GLU A 396 17.34 19.80 36.25
N GLU A 397 16.26 19.02 36.42
CA GLU A 397 14.85 19.48 36.51
C GLU A 397 14.60 20.07 37.93
N PRO A 398 13.47 20.79 38.21
CA PRO A 398 12.27 20.10 38.73
C PRO A 398 10.95 20.83 38.30
N GLU A 399 9.72 20.31 38.37
CA GLU A 399 9.02 19.43 39.32
C GLU A 399 7.82 18.74 38.62
N THR A 400 7.61 17.46 38.93
CA THR A 400 6.33 16.71 38.91
C THR A 400 5.58 16.94 40.24
N PRO A 401 4.26 16.66 40.38
CA PRO A 401 3.77 15.30 40.75
C PRO A 401 2.42 14.96 40.06
N GLU A 402 1.82 13.77 40.02
CA GLU A 402 1.98 12.43 40.63
C GLU A 402 1.06 11.49 39.79
N ASN A 403 1.54 10.32 39.32
CA ASN A 403 1.32 8.95 39.84
C ASN A 403 -0.16 8.50 39.84
N VAL A 404 -0.57 7.36 39.28
CA VAL A 404 -0.05 5.97 39.38
C VAL A 404 -0.47 5.11 38.17
N ASP A 405 0.45 4.21 37.74
CA ASP A 405 0.32 2.79 37.31
C ASP A 405 -0.89 2.37 36.42
N VAL A 406 -0.79 1.51 35.40
CA VAL A 406 -0.48 0.06 35.43
C VAL A 406 -0.47 -0.43 33.95
N ASP A 407 0.31 -1.48 33.70
CA ASP A 407 0.37 -2.37 32.53
C ASP A 407 -0.69 -2.27 31.41
N MET A 408 -0.19 -2.12 30.18
CA MET A 408 -0.96 -2.12 28.94
C MET A 408 -0.80 -3.46 28.22
N ASP A 409 -1.10 -4.55 28.93
CA ASP A 409 -1.08 -5.92 28.40
C ASP A 409 -2.25 -6.77 28.93
N GLU A 410 -3.47 -6.23 29.02
CA GLU A 410 -4.62 -7.08 29.36
C GLU A 410 -6.01 -6.57 28.92
N ILE A 411 -6.25 -6.30 27.62
CA ILE A 411 -7.64 -6.32 27.10
C ILE A 411 -7.66 -6.80 25.64
N LEU A 412 -7.33 -8.08 25.42
CA LEU A 412 -7.66 -8.73 24.15
C LEU A 412 -7.98 -10.23 24.28
N ASN A 413 -8.56 -10.62 25.42
CA ASN A 413 -9.21 -11.92 25.57
C ASN A 413 -10.28 -11.85 26.66
N HIS A 414 -11.50 -11.45 26.30
CA HIS A 414 -12.72 -12.04 26.87
C HIS A 414 -13.87 -11.97 25.85
N SER A 415 -14.54 -13.12 25.73
CA SER A 415 -15.74 -13.44 24.95
C SER A 415 -15.57 -13.60 23.43
N ASN A 416 -15.30 -14.85 23.03
CA ASN A 416 -16.18 -15.49 22.05
C ASN A 416 -17.03 -16.48 22.84
N GLY A 417 -18.33 -16.19 22.97
CA GLY A 417 -19.26 -17.09 23.64
C GLY A 417 -20.66 -16.54 23.80
N SER A 418 -21.29 -16.02 22.74
CA SER A 418 -22.76 -16.12 22.64
C SER A 418 -23.24 -15.90 21.22
N LYS A 419 -23.98 -16.89 20.71
CA LYS A 419 -24.90 -16.70 19.59
C LYS A 419 -26.10 -15.91 20.14
N PHE A 420 -26.68 -15.06 19.29
CA PHE A 420 -27.87 -14.19 19.48
C PHE A 420 -27.61 -12.75 19.98
N ASN A 421 -28.27 -11.81 19.29
CA ASN A 421 -28.40 -10.35 19.52
C ASN A 421 -27.41 -9.42 18.76
N ALA A 422 -27.52 -9.41 17.43
CA ALA A 422 -26.67 -8.64 16.51
C ALA A 422 -27.10 -7.17 16.23
N THR A 423 -28.19 -6.68 16.83
CA THR A 423 -28.70 -5.32 16.56
C THR A 423 -28.23 -4.30 17.59
N VAL A 424 -28.15 -4.67 18.87
CA VAL A 424 -27.87 -3.73 19.99
C VAL A 424 -26.38 -3.35 20.10
N SER A 425 -25.45 -4.27 19.79
CA SER A 425 -24.00 -4.01 19.93
C SER A 425 -23.43 -2.97 18.92
N THR A 426 -24.16 -2.68 17.85
CA THR A 426 -23.67 -1.82 16.75
C THR A 426 -23.73 -0.33 17.10
N THR A 427 -24.77 0.07 17.85
CA THR A 427 -25.06 1.46 18.20
C THR A 427 -24.13 1.95 19.32
N GLU A 428 -23.83 1.12 20.32
CA GLU A 428 -22.88 1.45 21.40
C GLU A 428 -21.45 1.65 20.91
N LYS A 429 -21.02 0.80 19.96
CA LYS A 429 -19.69 0.92 19.35
C LYS A 429 -19.59 2.14 18.43
N LEU A 430 -20.71 2.58 17.84
CA LEU A 430 -20.79 3.86 17.14
C LEU A 430 -20.75 5.03 18.14
N LEU A 431 -21.52 4.98 19.23
CA LEU A 431 -21.59 6.03 20.27
C LEU A 431 -20.21 6.33 20.88
N SER A 432 -19.44 5.31 21.27
CA SER A 432 -18.07 5.51 21.81
C SER A 432 -17.08 6.12 20.80
N LEU A 433 -17.32 5.92 19.49
CA LEU A 433 -16.52 6.52 18.40
C LEU A 433 -16.93 7.97 18.09
N LEU A 434 -18.10 8.43 18.55
CA LEU A 434 -18.58 9.81 18.44
C LEU A 434 -17.94 10.71 19.51
N ASP A 435 -17.64 10.19 20.70
CA ASP A 435 -17.06 10.97 21.83
C ASP A 435 -15.58 11.35 21.63
N SER A 436 -14.87 10.66 20.75
CA SER A 436 -13.42 10.84 20.56
C SER A 436 -13.03 11.89 19.49
N ASN A 437 -13.98 12.39 18.69
CA ASN A 437 -13.73 13.40 17.66
C ASN A 437 -15.02 14.17 17.34
N PRO A 438 -15.07 15.51 17.46
CA PRO A 438 -16.27 16.26 17.07
C PRO A 438 -16.58 16.00 15.60
N ILE A 439 -17.69 15.32 15.34
CA ILE A 439 -18.16 14.97 14.01
C ILE A 439 -18.40 16.28 13.25
N SER A 440 -17.70 16.45 12.12
CA SER A 440 -17.70 17.75 11.44
C SER A 440 -18.80 17.87 10.37
N SER A 441 -19.53 16.79 10.05
CA SER A 441 -20.62 16.75 9.05
C SER A 441 -21.40 15.42 9.09
N GLU A 442 -22.72 15.47 8.83
CA GLU A 442 -23.62 14.31 8.66
C GLU A 442 -23.10 13.28 7.63
N SER A 443 -22.49 13.75 6.54
CA SER A 443 -21.89 12.87 5.53
C SER A 443 -20.69 12.08 6.05
N GLU A 444 -19.97 12.62 7.04
CA GLU A 444 -18.84 11.94 7.68
C GLU A 444 -19.34 10.80 8.58
N LEU A 445 -20.46 11.03 9.28
CA LEU A 445 -21.12 10.00 10.10
C LEU A 445 -21.60 8.84 9.23
N PHE A 446 -22.33 9.14 8.15
CA PHE A 446 -22.79 8.14 7.18
C PHE A 446 -21.62 7.32 6.62
N GLY A 447 -20.51 7.99 6.24
CA GLY A 447 -19.32 7.32 5.72
C GLY A 447 -18.67 6.35 6.71
N ARG A 448 -18.69 6.67 8.01
CA ARG A 448 -18.17 5.78 9.08
C ARG A 448 -19.10 4.58 9.31
N THR A 449 -20.41 4.80 9.34
CA THR A 449 -21.42 3.73 9.49
C THR A 449 -21.31 2.72 8.34
N VAL A 450 -21.21 3.21 7.10
CA VAL A 450 -21.00 2.36 5.92
C VAL A 450 -19.67 1.60 6.00
N ALA A 451 -18.59 2.24 6.47
CA ALA A 451 -17.30 1.59 6.64
C ALA A 451 -17.36 0.43 7.65
N PHE A 452 -18.03 0.62 8.78
CA PHE A 452 -18.23 -0.41 9.79
C PHE A 452 -19.12 -1.56 9.28
N ALA A 453 -20.22 -1.26 8.60
CA ALA A 453 -21.08 -2.26 7.99
C ALA A 453 -20.32 -3.14 6.97
N LEU A 454 -19.40 -2.54 6.20
CA LEU A 454 -18.55 -3.28 5.27
C LEU A 454 -17.61 -4.28 5.95
N GLU A 455 -17.27 -4.09 7.23
CA GLU A 455 -16.39 -5.02 7.96
C GLU A 455 -17.07 -6.35 8.31
N ARG A 456 -18.40 -6.43 8.22
CA ARG A 456 -19.17 -7.65 8.45
C ARG A 456 -19.21 -8.61 7.25
N PHE A 457 -18.91 -8.11 6.05
CA PHE A 457 -19.04 -8.90 4.81
C PHE A 457 -17.72 -9.53 4.36
N ASN A 458 -17.78 -10.54 3.50
CA ASN A 458 -16.57 -11.13 2.91
C ASN A 458 -15.90 -10.16 1.91
N ASN A 459 -14.65 -10.41 1.54
CA ASN A 459 -13.88 -9.48 0.71
C ASN A 459 -14.45 -9.28 -0.73
N ALA A 460 -15.13 -10.29 -1.28
CA ALA A 460 -15.82 -10.18 -2.58
C ALA A 460 -17.11 -9.34 -2.47
N GLN A 461 -17.92 -9.58 -1.44
CA GLN A 461 -19.10 -8.79 -1.11
C GLN A 461 -18.74 -7.32 -0.83
N ARG A 462 -17.68 -7.06 -0.06
CA ARG A 462 -17.14 -5.71 0.16
C ARG A 462 -16.77 -5.01 -1.14
N SER A 463 -16.16 -5.74 -2.09
CA SER A 463 -15.79 -5.17 -3.38
C SER A 463 -17.02 -4.85 -4.24
N TYR A 464 -18.04 -5.70 -4.18
CA TYR A 464 -19.30 -5.49 -4.88
C TYR A 464 -20.07 -4.28 -4.32
N ILE A 465 -20.23 -4.20 -3.01
CA ILE A 465 -20.93 -3.08 -2.34
C ILE A 465 -20.21 -1.75 -2.60
N LYS A 466 -18.87 -1.73 -2.50
CA LYS A 466 -18.07 -0.53 -2.84
C LYS A 466 -18.24 -0.09 -4.28
N MET A 467 -18.35 -1.04 -5.21
CA MET A 467 -18.60 -0.75 -6.62
C MET A 467 -20.00 -0.16 -6.80
N LYS A 468 -21.03 -0.72 -6.15
CA LYS A 468 -22.41 -0.23 -6.23
C LYS A 468 -22.60 1.15 -5.62
N ILE A 469 -21.96 1.44 -4.47
CA ILE A 469 -21.98 2.78 -3.88
C ILE A 469 -21.33 3.80 -4.83
N ALA A 470 -20.19 3.45 -5.45
CA ALA A 470 -19.54 4.32 -6.42
C ALA A 470 -20.36 4.52 -7.70
N GLU A 471 -21.10 3.49 -8.14
CA GLU A 471 -22.02 3.57 -9.29
C GLU A 471 -23.19 4.52 -9.01
N LEU A 472 -23.78 4.46 -7.82
CA LEU A 472 -24.87 5.35 -7.42
C LEU A 472 -24.41 6.81 -7.33
N LEU A 473 -23.25 7.06 -6.72
CA LEU A 473 -22.68 8.41 -6.66
C LEU A 473 -22.40 8.98 -8.05
N TYR A 474 -21.92 8.15 -8.97
CA TYR A 474 -21.67 8.57 -10.35
C TYR A 474 -22.97 8.92 -11.09
N LYS A 475 -24.03 8.10 -10.94
CA LYS A 475 -25.35 8.37 -11.56
C LYS A 475 -25.92 9.71 -11.10
N VAL A 476 -25.92 9.96 -9.79
CA VAL A 476 -26.40 11.22 -9.23
C VAL A 476 -25.56 12.41 -9.69
N GLU A 477 -24.23 12.27 -9.81
CA GLU A 477 -23.37 13.32 -10.37
C GLU A 477 -23.65 13.60 -11.85
N THR A 478 -24.00 12.58 -12.65
CA THR A 478 -24.25 12.75 -14.09
C THR A 478 -25.67 13.21 -14.41
N ASP A 479 -26.66 12.85 -13.59
CA ASP A 479 -28.06 13.21 -13.80
C ASP A 479 -28.37 14.66 -13.36
N GLN A 480 -27.50 15.27 -12.55
CA GLN A 480 -27.57 16.69 -12.15
C GLN A 480 -27.00 17.66 -13.21
N GLU A 481 -26.42 17.16 -14.31
CA GLU A 481 -25.94 17.99 -15.44
C GLU A 481 -26.96 18.04 -16.60
N GLY A 482 -28.26 18.23 -16.28
CA GLY A 482 -29.35 18.59 -17.22
C GLY A 482 -29.49 20.11 -17.40
N PRO A 483 -30.08 20.61 -18.51
CA PRO A 483 -29.69 21.86 -19.15
C PRO A 483 -29.98 23.08 -18.29
N THR A 484 -28.91 23.73 -17.80
CA THR A 484 -29.01 25.13 -17.37
C THR A 484 -29.12 25.97 -18.63
N ALA A 485 -30.28 26.59 -18.80
CA ALA A 485 -30.70 27.41 -19.93
C ALA A 485 -29.60 28.36 -20.46
N MET A 486 -29.45 28.37 -21.78
CA MET A 486 -28.88 29.47 -22.56
C MET A 486 -30.02 30.28 -23.14
#